data_AF-A0A6A6NG75-F1
#
_entry.id   AF-A0A6A6NG75-F1
#
_cell.length_a   1.000
_cell.length_b   1.000
_cell.length_c   1.000
_cell.angle_alpha   90.00
_cell.angle_beta   90.00
_cell.angle_gamma   90.00
#
_symmetry.space_group_name_H-M   'P 1'
#
loop_
_entity.id
_entity.type
_entity.pdbx_description
1 polymer ?
#
loop_
_entity_poly.entity_id
_entity_poly.type
_entity_poly.pdbx_seq_one_letter_code
_entity_poly.pdbx_strand_id
1 'polypeptide(L)'
;MGCSNESLSVAEDGLLDPWVRAGSRMALQRRVLRLGKPPRRWKAPSLWVLSGGGSRSYLLHLQLSTQVHILGRPLNCEIGKKSRFYGENGEQCGVEQLALQYYAGEGGGWHGVHAESGIWLTIFGLLMWDVIFSDVPNVFHNRFQTAPLDLETDGFYPVRKSLIETHLQKIQDGMAEEIVITSWELHSGTACLGVDWGGHSLSELRAVVTCIGGPCLASLCRHLALDYRSWSSGMPDLLLWRFHGEYRGEAKLVEVKGPKDRLSEQQQAWLLLLMDCGFDTEVCKVKPMPSVS
;
A
#
# COMPACT_ATOMS: atom_id res chain seq x y z
N MET A 1 -0.99 -28.00 17.06
CA MET A 1 0.14 -28.91 17.34
C MET A 1 0.95 -28.58 18.60
N GLY A 2 0.69 -27.53 19.39
CA GLY A 2 1.32 -27.37 20.73
C GLY A 2 2.84 -27.09 20.79
N CYS A 3 3.60 -27.29 19.70
CA CYS A 3 5.05 -27.10 19.61
C CYS A 3 5.45 -25.62 19.49
N SER A 4 5.30 -24.85 20.57
CA SER A 4 5.53 -23.40 20.55
C SER A 4 7.01 -23.01 20.38
N ASN A 5 7.95 -23.80 20.90
CA ASN A 5 9.39 -23.50 20.79
C ASN A 5 9.93 -23.80 19.39
N GLU A 6 9.51 -24.91 18.78
CA GLU A 6 9.84 -25.26 17.39
C GLU A 6 9.26 -24.22 16.43
N SER A 7 8.00 -23.83 16.65
CA SER A 7 7.36 -22.74 15.89
C SER A 7 8.09 -21.38 16.00
N LEU A 8 8.77 -21.13 17.13
CA LEU A 8 9.58 -19.92 17.31
C LEU A 8 10.90 -20.04 16.55
N SER A 9 11.61 -21.17 16.67
CA SER A 9 12.86 -21.41 15.93
C SER A 9 12.66 -21.27 14.43
N VAL A 10 11.63 -21.94 13.87
CA VAL A 10 11.30 -21.85 12.44
C VAL A 10 11.03 -20.41 12.00
N ALA A 11 10.38 -19.61 12.86
CA ALA A 11 10.11 -18.22 12.56
C ALA A 11 11.37 -17.34 12.64
N GLU A 12 12.29 -17.61 13.57
CA GLU A 12 13.59 -16.93 13.65
C GLU A 12 14.47 -17.30 12.44
N ASP A 13 14.54 -18.59 12.09
CA ASP A 13 15.31 -19.09 10.95
C ASP A 13 14.79 -18.50 9.62
N GLY A 14 13.47 -18.44 9.44
CA GLY A 14 12.87 -17.82 8.25
C GLY A 14 13.13 -16.30 8.16
N LEU A 15 13.45 -15.60 9.26
CA LEU A 15 13.87 -14.19 9.20
C LEU A 15 15.33 -14.00 8.79
N LEU A 16 16.15 -15.03 8.96
CA LEU A 16 17.53 -15.07 8.48
C LEU A 16 17.60 -15.43 6.99
N ASP A 17 16.55 -16.04 6.44
CA ASP A 17 16.45 -16.38 5.02
C ASP A 17 16.29 -15.10 4.16
N PRO A 18 17.24 -14.80 3.25
CA PRO A 18 17.16 -13.63 2.37
C PRO A 18 16.02 -13.71 1.33
N TRP A 19 15.44 -14.88 1.09
CA TRP A 19 14.36 -15.06 0.11
C TRP A 19 12.97 -14.77 0.68
N VAL A 20 12.84 -14.63 2.01
CA VAL A 20 11.57 -14.28 2.65
C VAL A 20 11.35 -12.77 2.61
N ARG A 21 10.35 -12.33 1.85
CA ARG A 21 10.10 -10.93 1.47
C ARG A 21 8.77 -10.37 1.98
N ALA A 22 8.65 -9.04 1.94
CA ALA A 22 7.43 -8.25 2.18
C ALA A 22 6.50 -8.81 3.28
N GLY A 23 5.23 -9.08 2.94
CA GLY A 23 4.22 -9.59 3.87
C GLY A 23 4.64 -10.85 4.62
N SER A 24 5.28 -11.81 3.95
CA SER A 24 5.75 -13.05 4.59
C SER A 24 6.83 -12.79 5.64
N ARG A 25 7.78 -11.89 5.35
CA ARG A 25 8.81 -11.49 6.31
C ARG A 25 8.18 -10.83 7.54
N MET A 26 7.21 -9.96 7.32
CA MET A 26 6.50 -9.28 8.40
C MET A 26 5.63 -10.25 9.22
N ALA A 27 5.00 -11.23 8.59
CA ALA A 27 4.29 -12.32 9.26
C ALA A 27 5.20 -13.06 10.25
N LEU A 28 6.42 -13.41 9.82
CA LEU A 28 7.42 -14.06 10.66
C LEU A 28 7.86 -13.16 11.82
N GLN A 29 8.17 -11.88 11.57
CA GLN A 29 8.53 -10.93 12.62
C GLN A 29 7.45 -10.87 13.71
N ARG A 30 6.17 -10.74 13.31
CA ARG A 30 5.05 -10.70 14.27
C ARG A 30 4.87 -12.02 15.01
N ARG A 31 5.12 -13.15 14.35
CA ARG A 31 5.07 -14.48 14.97
C ARG A 31 6.16 -14.64 16.02
N VAL A 32 7.39 -14.22 15.73
CA VAL A 32 8.51 -14.18 16.70
C VAL A 32 8.13 -13.33 17.91
N LEU A 33 7.60 -12.13 17.69
CA LEU A 33 7.18 -11.22 18.78
C LEU A 33 6.05 -11.79 19.64
N ARG A 34 5.12 -12.54 19.04
CA ARG A 34 4.02 -13.20 19.77
C ARG A 34 4.51 -14.37 20.61
N LEU A 35 5.40 -15.20 20.06
CA LEU A 35 5.90 -16.42 20.70
C LEU A 35 7.03 -16.14 21.71
N GLY A 36 7.79 -15.06 21.53
CA GLY A 36 8.90 -14.65 22.40
C GLY A 36 8.52 -13.96 23.70
N LYS A 37 7.22 -13.83 24.04
CA LYS A 37 6.78 -13.23 25.30
C LYS A 37 7.21 -14.08 26.52
N PRO A 38 7.60 -13.45 27.66
CA PRO A 38 7.93 -14.17 28.89
C PRO A 38 6.82 -15.14 29.32
N PRO A 39 7.16 -16.29 29.95
CA PRO A 39 8.44 -16.60 30.61
C PRO A 39 9.48 -17.31 29.70
N ARG A 40 9.31 -17.33 28.37
CA ARG A 40 9.98 -18.32 27.50
C ARG A 40 11.44 -18.03 27.14
N ARG A 41 11.90 -16.77 27.10
CA ARG A 41 13.33 -16.38 27.06
C ARG A 41 13.50 -15.00 27.71
N TRP A 42 14.43 -14.87 28.66
CA TRP A 42 14.76 -13.58 29.31
C TRP A 42 15.67 -12.69 28.46
N LYS A 43 16.16 -13.19 27.32
CA LYS A 43 16.98 -12.45 26.37
C LYS A 43 16.16 -12.17 25.11
N ALA A 44 15.91 -10.90 24.83
CA ALA A 44 15.38 -10.48 23.54
C ALA A 44 16.35 -10.95 22.43
N PRO A 45 15.87 -11.62 21.37
CA PRO A 45 16.73 -12.05 20.26
C PRO A 45 17.61 -10.91 19.71
N SER A 46 18.80 -11.22 19.24
CA SER A 46 19.75 -10.24 18.68
C SER A 46 19.24 -9.56 17.40
N LEU A 47 18.29 -10.17 16.69
CA LEU A 47 17.66 -9.63 15.48
C LEU A 47 16.87 -8.32 15.73
N TRP A 48 16.63 -7.96 16.99
CA TRP A 48 15.91 -6.76 17.42
C TRP A 48 16.72 -5.48 17.20
N VAL A 49 18.01 -5.62 16.89
CA VAL A 49 18.99 -4.52 16.75
C VAL A 49 19.36 -4.24 15.29
N LEU A 50 19.09 -5.15 14.35
CA LEU A 50 19.54 -5.03 12.96
C LEU A 50 18.55 -4.33 12.02
N SER A 51 17.31 -4.10 12.46
CA SER A 51 16.42 -3.11 11.83
C SER A 51 16.63 -1.81 12.60
N GLY A 52 17.55 -0.96 12.13
CA GLY A 52 17.77 0.36 12.72
C GLY A 52 16.44 1.11 12.79
N GLY A 53 15.86 1.17 14.00
CA GLY A 53 14.55 1.75 14.27
C GLY A 53 13.44 0.72 14.50
N GLY A 54 12.86 0.72 15.71
CA GLY A 54 11.40 0.69 15.82
C GLY A 54 10.62 -0.64 15.89
N SER A 55 11.18 -1.85 15.95
CA SER A 55 10.35 -3.07 15.93
C SER A 55 9.29 -3.21 17.05
N ARG A 56 9.50 -2.54 18.20
CA ARG A 56 8.51 -2.43 19.28
C ARG A 56 7.41 -1.38 19.01
N SER A 57 7.74 -0.39 18.18
CA SER A 57 6.85 0.66 17.68
C SER A 57 5.85 0.11 16.66
N TYR A 58 6.30 -0.76 15.75
CA TYR A 58 5.47 -1.22 14.61
C TYR A 58 4.28 -2.10 15.03
N LEU A 59 4.48 -3.05 15.94
CA LEU A 59 3.35 -3.83 16.48
C LEU A 59 2.36 -2.97 17.27
N LEU A 60 2.86 -1.94 17.95
CA LEU A 60 2.00 -0.98 18.63
C LEU A 60 1.23 -0.13 17.60
N HIS A 61 1.87 0.34 16.54
CA HIS A 61 1.24 1.10 15.45
C HIS A 61 0.13 0.31 14.72
N LEU A 62 0.34 -0.97 14.43
CA LEU A 62 -0.74 -1.83 13.87
C LEU A 62 -1.91 -2.05 14.84
N GLN A 63 -1.66 -2.05 16.15
CA GLN A 63 -2.74 -2.08 17.15
C GLN A 63 -3.40 -0.70 17.32
N LEU A 64 -2.69 0.38 16.96
CA LEU A 64 -3.13 1.77 17.03
C LEU A 64 -3.77 2.29 15.74
N SER A 65 -3.68 1.55 14.62
CA SER A 65 -4.33 1.94 13.37
C SER A 65 -5.78 2.27 13.66
N THR A 66 -6.20 3.49 13.33
CA THR A 66 -7.54 3.98 13.65
C THR A 66 -8.55 3.04 13.00
N GLN A 67 -9.50 2.56 13.81
CA GLN A 67 -10.57 1.69 13.33
C GLN A 67 -11.86 2.46 13.32
N VAL A 68 -12.44 2.61 12.13
CA VAL A 68 -13.77 3.18 11.97
C VAL A 68 -14.76 2.06 11.70
N HIS A 69 -15.95 2.22 12.26
CA HIS A 69 -17.05 1.27 12.09
C HIS A 69 -18.18 1.95 11.35
N ILE A 70 -18.52 1.44 10.17
CA ILE A 70 -19.67 1.91 9.41
C ILE A 70 -20.77 0.85 9.43
N LEU A 71 -22.02 1.31 9.45
CA LEU A 71 -23.19 0.44 9.44
C LEU A 71 -23.76 0.39 8.01
N GLY A 72 -23.95 -0.83 7.48
CA GLY A 72 -24.57 -1.04 6.17
C GLY A 72 -25.82 -1.90 6.28
N ARG A 73 -26.85 -1.63 5.48
CA ARG A 73 -28.03 -2.51 5.35
C ARG A 73 -27.66 -3.71 4.48
N PRO A 74 -27.58 -4.94 5.03
CA PRO A 74 -27.15 -6.09 4.24
C PRO A 74 -28.23 -6.51 3.23
N LEU A 75 -27.82 -6.83 2.01
CA LEU A 75 -28.65 -7.45 0.96
C LEU A 75 -28.59 -8.98 1.02
N ASN A 76 -27.41 -9.51 1.32
CA ASN A 76 -27.17 -10.94 1.47
C ASN A 76 -26.15 -11.18 2.61
N CYS A 77 -26.42 -12.19 3.42
CA CYS A 77 -25.52 -12.64 4.50
C CYS A 77 -25.10 -14.11 4.29
N GLU A 78 -24.97 -14.54 3.02
CA GLU A 78 -24.60 -15.91 2.71
C GLU A 78 -23.08 -16.13 2.85
N ILE A 79 -22.71 -17.22 3.52
CA ILE A 79 -21.31 -17.61 3.69
C ILE A 79 -20.72 -17.99 2.32
N GLY A 80 -19.62 -17.35 1.92
CA GLY A 80 -18.91 -17.64 0.68
C GLY A 80 -19.29 -16.76 -0.53
N LYS A 81 -20.27 -15.85 -0.39
CA LYS A 81 -20.57 -14.82 -1.40
C LYS A 81 -20.03 -13.45 -0.96
N LYS A 82 -19.62 -12.61 -1.91
CA LYS A 82 -19.25 -11.21 -1.63
C LYS A 82 -20.42 -10.51 -0.92
N SER A 83 -20.12 -9.86 0.20
CA SER A 83 -21.12 -9.12 0.97
C SER A 83 -21.60 -7.92 0.15
N ARG A 84 -22.92 -7.75 0.06
CA ARG A 84 -23.53 -6.62 -0.64
C ARG A 84 -24.44 -5.82 0.30
N PHE A 85 -24.49 -4.51 0.08
CA PHE A 85 -25.21 -3.57 0.91
C PHE A 85 -26.05 -2.62 0.07
N TYR A 86 -27.09 -2.04 0.67
CA TYR A 86 -27.76 -0.89 0.07
C TYR A 86 -26.93 0.38 0.32
N GLY A 87 -26.59 1.09 -0.75
CA GLY A 87 -25.99 2.42 -0.69
C GLY A 87 -27.01 3.49 -0.32
N GLU A 88 -26.54 4.74 -0.17
CA GLU A 88 -27.39 5.88 0.19
C GLU A 88 -28.53 6.14 -0.80
N ASN A 89 -28.27 5.90 -2.09
CA ASN A 89 -29.25 6.02 -3.17
C ASN A 89 -30.24 4.84 -3.26
N GLY A 90 -30.15 3.86 -2.35
CA GLY A 90 -30.96 2.65 -2.37
C GLY A 90 -30.51 1.59 -3.38
N GLU A 91 -29.41 1.83 -4.12
CA GLU A 91 -28.85 0.86 -5.05
C GLU A 91 -27.93 -0.15 -4.35
N GLN A 92 -27.71 -1.30 -4.99
CA GLN A 92 -26.84 -2.35 -4.49
C GLN A 92 -25.36 -1.99 -4.70
N CYS A 93 -24.57 -1.97 -3.63
CA CYS A 93 -23.14 -1.66 -3.66
C CYS A 93 -22.28 -2.69 -2.87
N GLY A 94 -20.97 -2.68 -3.13
CA GLY A 94 -19.97 -3.44 -2.37
C GLY A 94 -19.57 -2.73 -1.07
N VAL A 95 -18.71 -3.36 -0.27
CA VAL A 95 -18.25 -2.76 1.00
C VAL A 95 -17.39 -1.51 0.77
N GLU A 96 -16.61 -1.51 -0.30
CA GLU A 96 -15.67 -0.46 -0.66
C GLU A 96 -16.44 0.79 -1.15
N GLN A 97 -17.47 0.58 -1.97
CA GLN A 97 -18.35 1.66 -2.42
C GLN A 97 -19.16 2.27 -1.27
N LEU A 98 -19.62 1.45 -0.33
CA LEU A 98 -20.31 1.94 0.87
C LEU A 98 -19.36 2.78 1.74
N ALA A 99 -18.10 2.35 1.89
CA ALA A 99 -17.09 3.12 2.59
C ALA A 99 -16.79 4.46 1.87
N LEU A 100 -16.67 4.47 0.55
CA LEU A 100 -16.51 5.70 -0.23
C LEU A 100 -17.67 6.69 -0.01
N GLN A 101 -18.92 6.21 0.01
CA GLN A 101 -20.09 7.04 0.31
C GLN A 101 -19.98 7.66 1.71
N TYR A 102 -19.62 6.85 2.71
CA TYR A 102 -19.40 7.34 4.07
C TYR A 102 -18.33 8.44 4.13
N TYR A 103 -17.15 8.24 3.54
CA TYR A 103 -16.09 9.25 3.59
C TYR A 103 -16.42 10.51 2.79
N ALA A 104 -17.18 10.39 1.70
CA ALA A 104 -17.67 11.54 0.94
C ALA A 104 -18.69 12.38 1.74
N GLY A 105 -19.48 11.74 2.61
CA GLY A 105 -20.46 12.40 3.48
C GLY A 105 -19.95 12.56 4.92
N GLU A 106 -20.56 11.81 5.83
CA GLU A 106 -20.36 11.90 7.29
C GLU A 106 -18.91 11.68 7.74
N GLY A 107 -18.12 10.94 6.97
CA GLY A 107 -16.71 10.65 7.22
C GLY A 107 -15.75 11.79 6.86
N GLY A 108 -16.26 12.95 6.42
CA GLY A 108 -15.50 14.20 6.38
C GLY A 108 -15.27 14.80 4.99
N GLY A 109 -16.12 14.54 4.01
CA GLY A 109 -16.06 15.25 2.72
C GLY A 109 -14.85 14.90 1.86
N TRP A 110 -14.43 13.64 1.86
CA TRP A 110 -13.29 13.17 1.08
C TRP A 110 -13.66 12.89 -0.37
N HIS A 111 -12.73 13.17 -1.28
CA HIS A 111 -12.70 12.51 -2.58
C HIS A 111 -11.95 11.19 -2.44
N GLY A 112 -12.26 10.21 -3.28
CA GLY A 112 -11.62 8.91 -3.17
C GLY A 112 -11.90 7.98 -4.33
N VAL A 113 -10.98 7.05 -4.52
CA VAL A 113 -11.11 5.95 -5.48
C VAL A 113 -10.92 4.61 -4.79
N HIS A 114 -11.65 3.61 -5.27
CA HIS A 114 -11.37 2.21 -5.00
C HIS A 114 -10.54 1.68 -6.16
N ALA A 115 -9.22 1.64 -5.99
CA ALA A 115 -8.30 1.35 -7.08
C ALA A 115 -7.36 0.16 -6.80
N GLU A 116 -7.55 -0.54 -5.68
CA GLU A 116 -6.64 -1.59 -5.21
C GLU A 116 -5.17 -1.13 -5.37
N SER A 117 -4.36 -1.85 -6.16
CA SER A 117 -2.97 -1.48 -6.46
C SER A 117 -2.82 -0.61 -7.73
N GLY A 118 -3.86 -0.46 -8.54
CA GLY A 118 -3.78 0.15 -9.88
C GLY A 118 -3.33 1.61 -9.89
N ILE A 119 -3.93 2.46 -9.05
CA ILE A 119 -3.56 3.88 -8.97
C ILE A 119 -2.11 4.05 -8.51
N TRP A 120 -1.66 3.23 -7.57
CA TRP A 120 -0.31 3.28 -7.00
C TRP A 120 0.75 2.89 -8.02
N LEU A 121 0.49 1.83 -8.78
CA LEU A 121 1.37 1.37 -9.85
C LEU A 121 1.41 2.38 -11.01
N THR A 122 0.28 3.04 -11.29
CA THR A 122 0.22 4.12 -12.28
C THR A 122 1.05 5.32 -11.84
N ILE A 123 0.89 5.77 -10.58
CA ILE A 123 1.71 6.85 -10.01
C ILE A 123 3.20 6.48 -10.04
N PHE A 124 3.55 5.25 -9.66
CA PHE A 124 4.95 4.77 -9.74
C PHE A 124 5.49 4.82 -11.16
N GLY A 125 4.75 4.27 -12.14
CA GLY A 125 5.19 4.25 -13.54
C GLY A 125 5.39 5.65 -14.12
N LEU A 126 4.51 6.60 -13.78
CA LEU A 126 4.63 7.99 -14.22
C LEU A 126 5.77 8.72 -13.51
N LEU A 127 5.88 8.57 -12.18
CA LEU A 127 6.94 9.22 -11.41
C LEU A 127 8.32 8.68 -11.75
N MET A 128 8.45 7.38 -12.02
CA MET A 128 9.72 6.71 -12.23
C MET A 128 10.01 6.43 -13.72
N TRP A 129 9.27 7.03 -14.64
CA TRP A 129 9.34 6.72 -16.07
C TRP A 129 10.78 6.75 -16.62
N ASP A 130 11.49 7.86 -16.40
CA ASP A 130 12.89 8.05 -16.84
C ASP A 130 13.85 7.02 -16.23
N VAL A 131 13.53 6.51 -15.04
CA VAL A 131 14.33 5.49 -14.36
C VAL A 131 14.03 4.10 -14.91
N ILE A 132 12.75 3.79 -15.14
CA ILE A 132 12.30 2.50 -15.68
C ILE A 132 12.87 2.29 -17.09
N PHE A 133 12.87 3.34 -17.92
CA PHE A 133 13.32 3.31 -19.30
C PHE A 133 14.75 3.85 -19.50
N SER A 134 15.52 3.99 -18.42
CA SER A 134 16.93 4.40 -18.50
C SER A 134 17.76 3.42 -19.33
N ASP A 135 18.81 3.92 -20.00
CA ASP A 135 19.72 3.10 -20.80
C ASP A 135 20.58 2.18 -19.91
N VAL A 136 20.16 0.92 -19.80
CA VAL A 136 20.88 -0.15 -19.09
C VAL A 136 21.08 -1.33 -20.06
N PRO A 137 22.30 -1.90 -20.17
CA PRO A 137 22.55 -3.00 -21.09
C PRO A 137 21.69 -4.24 -20.78
N ASN A 138 21.22 -4.93 -21.83
CA ASN A 138 20.55 -6.23 -21.78
C ASN A 138 19.20 -6.28 -21.04
N VAL A 139 18.59 -5.15 -20.71
CA VAL A 139 17.25 -5.14 -20.08
C VAL A 139 16.11 -4.89 -21.09
N PHE A 140 16.45 -4.38 -22.28
CA PHE A 140 15.55 -4.25 -23.42
C PHE A 140 16.15 -4.96 -24.64
N HIS A 141 15.50 -6.02 -25.10
CA HIS A 141 15.87 -6.81 -26.29
C HIS A 141 15.01 -6.47 -27.51
N ASN A 142 13.81 -5.91 -27.31
CA ASN A 142 12.91 -5.55 -28.40
C ASN A 142 12.06 -4.32 -28.08
N ARG A 143 11.48 -3.71 -29.12
CA ARG A 143 10.69 -2.47 -29.06
C ARG A 143 9.28 -2.64 -28.48
N PHE A 144 8.85 -3.87 -28.16
CA PHE A 144 7.51 -4.16 -27.67
C PHE A 144 7.48 -4.42 -26.15
N GLN A 145 8.61 -4.30 -25.47
CA GLN A 145 8.67 -4.41 -24.02
C GLN A 145 8.04 -3.21 -23.34
N THR A 146 7.18 -3.49 -22.36
CA THR A 146 6.49 -2.48 -21.53
C THR A 146 7.23 -2.17 -20.23
N ALA A 147 8.30 -2.90 -19.94
CA ALA A 147 9.17 -2.72 -18.79
C ALA A 147 10.54 -3.38 -19.07
N PRO A 148 11.61 -2.96 -18.37
CA PRO A 148 12.89 -3.63 -18.48
C PRO A 148 12.81 -5.03 -17.84
N LEU A 149 13.54 -5.99 -18.41
CA LEU A 149 13.50 -7.40 -17.96
C LEU A 149 13.92 -7.59 -16.49
N ASP A 150 14.62 -6.62 -15.92
CA ASP A 150 15.11 -6.66 -14.55
C ASP A 150 14.16 -6.05 -13.51
N LEU A 151 13.05 -5.38 -13.91
CA LEU A 151 12.15 -4.66 -12.99
C LEU A 151 11.63 -5.53 -11.84
N GLU A 152 11.27 -6.78 -12.11
CA GLU A 152 10.77 -7.73 -11.11
C GLU A 152 11.87 -8.60 -10.50
N THR A 153 13.11 -8.13 -10.52
CA THR A 153 14.29 -8.85 -10.04
C THR A 153 15.09 -8.02 -9.03
N ASP A 154 15.96 -8.69 -8.27
CA ASP A 154 16.90 -8.02 -7.35
C ASP A 154 17.94 -7.16 -8.06
N GLY A 155 18.00 -7.18 -9.40
CA GLY A 155 18.95 -6.41 -10.21
C GLY A 155 18.51 -4.97 -10.50
N PHE A 156 17.21 -4.67 -10.51
CA PHE A 156 16.71 -3.36 -10.95
C PHE A 156 17.28 -2.20 -10.15
N TYR A 157 17.12 -2.27 -8.82
CA TYR A 157 17.55 -1.20 -7.92
C TYR A 157 19.07 -1.07 -7.84
N PRO A 158 19.88 -2.13 -7.62
CA PRO A 158 21.34 -1.98 -7.50
C PRO A 158 21.98 -1.37 -8.74
N VAL A 159 21.55 -1.76 -9.95
CA VAL A 159 22.10 -1.25 -11.21
C VAL A 159 21.77 0.23 -11.40
N ARG A 160 20.60 0.68 -10.94
CA ARG A 160 20.12 2.07 -11.07
C ARG A 160 20.22 2.88 -9.78
N LYS A 161 20.92 2.40 -8.74
CA LYS A 161 20.85 2.97 -7.38
C LYS A 161 21.10 4.48 -7.33
N SER A 162 22.16 4.94 -7.99
CA SER A 162 22.51 6.36 -8.02
C SER A 162 21.42 7.21 -8.70
N LEU A 163 20.90 6.72 -9.84
CA LEU A 163 19.83 7.36 -10.60
C LEU A 163 18.53 7.41 -9.78
N ILE A 164 18.13 6.27 -9.20
CA ILE A 164 16.95 6.14 -8.35
C ILE A 164 17.04 7.12 -7.18
N GLU A 165 18.09 7.07 -6.37
CA GLU A 165 18.16 7.92 -5.18
C GLU A 165 18.20 9.42 -5.50
N THR A 166 18.87 9.80 -6.60
CA THR A 166 18.85 11.20 -7.09
C THR A 166 17.45 11.62 -7.52
N HIS A 167 16.72 10.74 -8.21
CA HIS A 167 15.36 11.02 -8.68
C HIS A 167 14.35 11.07 -7.52
N LEU A 168 14.46 10.15 -6.56
CA LEU A 168 13.65 10.13 -5.36
C LEU A 168 13.84 11.40 -4.52
N GLN A 169 15.06 11.97 -4.49
CA GLN A 169 15.30 13.24 -3.82
C GLN A 169 14.49 14.38 -4.46
N LYS A 170 14.41 14.45 -5.80
CA LYS A 170 13.57 15.44 -6.49
C LYS A 170 12.09 15.30 -6.12
N ILE A 171 11.58 14.07 -6.06
CA ILE A 171 10.20 13.78 -5.64
C ILE A 171 9.99 14.26 -4.21
N GLN A 172 10.93 13.97 -3.31
CA GLN A 172 10.90 14.40 -1.92
C GLN A 172 10.89 15.93 -1.77
N ASP A 173 11.62 16.63 -2.65
CA ASP A 173 11.72 18.09 -2.69
C ASP A 173 10.51 18.77 -3.38
N GLY A 174 9.48 18.02 -3.75
CA GLY A 174 8.19 18.55 -4.22
C GLY A 174 7.99 18.52 -5.73
N MET A 175 8.87 17.89 -6.50
CA MET A 175 8.74 17.82 -7.97
C MET A 175 7.72 16.79 -8.47
N ALA A 176 7.02 16.10 -7.58
CA ALA A 176 6.14 14.98 -7.94
C ALA A 176 5.04 15.36 -8.95
N GLU A 177 4.36 16.49 -8.73
CA GLU A 177 3.29 16.93 -9.63
C GLU A 177 3.82 17.25 -11.03
N GLU A 178 4.93 17.98 -11.13
CA GLU A 178 5.56 18.35 -12.39
C GLU A 178 6.05 17.12 -13.17
N ILE A 179 6.62 16.14 -12.46
CA ILE A 179 7.05 14.87 -13.07
C ILE A 179 5.82 14.12 -13.62
N VAL A 180 4.72 14.02 -12.88
CA VAL A 180 3.49 13.35 -13.35
C VAL A 180 2.93 14.04 -14.59
N ILE A 181 2.88 15.38 -14.61
CA ILE A 181 2.41 16.16 -15.76
C ILE A 181 3.28 15.88 -16.98
N THR A 182 4.60 16.01 -16.82
CA THR A 182 5.56 15.83 -17.90
C THR A 182 5.50 14.41 -18.47
N SER A 183 5.52 13.40 -17.60
CA SER A 183 5.41 11.99 -18.01
C SER A 183 4.09 11.71 -18.70
N TRP A 184 2.98 12.29 -18.23
CA TRP A 184 1.69 12.12 -18.88
C TRP A 184 1.68 12.72 -20.28
N GLU A 185 2.12 13.97 -20.44
CA GLU A 185 2.11 14.68 -21.73
C GLU A 185 3.02 14.02 -22.77
N LEU A 186 4.18 13.50 -22.35
CA LEU A 186 5.14 12.86 -23.25
C LEU A 186 4.79 11.42 -23.60
N HIS A 187 4.10 10.70 -22.72
CA HIS A 187 4.00 9.24 -22.82
C HIS A 187 2.58 8.68 -22.83
N SER A 188 1.55 9.52 -22.74
CA SER A 188 0.15 9.06 -22.76
C SER A 188 -0.14 8.09 -23.92
N GLY A 189 -0.73 6.95 -23.59
CA GLY A 189 -1.03 5.87 -24.53
C GLY A 189 0.13 4.89 -24.78
N THR A 190 1.33 5.15 -24.25
CA THR A 190 2.47 4.22 -24.35
C THR A 190 2.37 3.13 -23.30
N ALA A 191 2.45 1.86 -23.71
CA ALA A 191 2.33 0.75 -22.78
C ALA A 191 3.51 0.70 -21.78
N CYS A 192 3.19 0.72 -20.49
CA CYS A 192 4.15 0.58 -19.39
C CYS A 192 3.57 -0.36 -18.32
N LEU A 193 4.39 -1.26 -17.76
CA LEU A 193 3.94 -2.16 -16.71
C LEU A 193 3.43 -1.36 -15.49
N GLY A 194 2.20 -1.64 -15.08
CA GLY A 194 1.57 -0.98 -13.92
C GLY A 194 0.84 0.33 -14.22
N VAL A 195 1.01 0.90 -15.42
CA VAL A 195 0.33 2.14 -15.83
C VAL A 195 -0.97 1.82 -16.53
N ASP A 196 -2.09 2.32 -15.97
CA ASP A 196 -3.40 2.31 -16.61
C ASP A 196 -3.81 3.73 -17.04
N TRP A 197 -3.68 4.00 -18.34
CA TRP A 197 -4.04 5.29 -18.94
C TRP A 197 -5.56 5.55 -18.96
N GLY A 198 -6.39 4.52 -18.85
CA GLY A 198 -7.85 4.63 -18.88
C GLY A 198 -8.49 4.71 -17.49
N GLY A 199 -7.77 4.27 -16.45
CA GLY A 199 -8.29 4.18 -15.09
C GLY A 199 -8.38 5.53 -14.36
N HIS A 200 -7.50 6.48 -14.67
CA HIS A 200 -7.37 7.74 -13.94
C HIS A 200 -7.14 8.94 -14.87
N SER A 201 -7.65 10.10 -14.49
CA SER A 201 -7.41 11.36 -15.22
C SER A 201 -6.13 12.05 -14.73
N LEU A 202 -5.47 12.84 -15.58
CA LEU A 202 -4.32 13.65 -15.17
C LEU A 202 -4.66 14.58 -13.99
N SER A 203 -5.85 15.21 -14.00
CA SER A 203 -6.29 16.06 -12.89
C SER A 203 -6.41 15.31 -11.57
N GLU A 204 -6.89 14.06 -11.61
CA GLU A 204 -6.99 13.22 -10.43
C GLU A 204 -5.61 12.81 -9.91
N LEU A 205 -4.72 12.35 -10.80
CA LEU A 205 -3.36 11.98 -10.43
C LEU A 205 -2.58 13.15 -9.82
N ARG A 206 -2.71 14.35 -10.40
CA ARG A 206 -2.12 15.59 -9.86
C ARG A 206 -2.64 15.90 -8.46
N ALA A 207 -3.96 15.82 -8.27
CA ALA A 207 -4.58 16.05 -6.97
C ALA A 207 -4.07 15.06 -5.92
N VAL A 208 -3.99 13.79 -6.29
CA VAL A 208 -3.51 12.71 -5.42
C VAL A 208 -2.05 12.90 -5.02
N VAL A 209 -1.13 13.09 -5.97
CA VAL A 209 0.30 13.23 -5.65
C VAL A 209 0.58 14.48 -4.81
N THR A 210 -0.16 15.56 -5.06
CA THR A 210 -0.09 16.79 -4.25
C THR A 210 -0.56 16.54 -2.81
N CYS A 211 -1.68 15.84 -2.63
CA CYS A 211 -2.22 15.53 -1.30
C CYS A 211 -1.38 14.53 -0.51
N ILE A 212 -0.71 13.59 -1.19
CA ILE A 212 0.17 12.61 -0.55
C ILE A 212 1.48 13.27 -0.07
N GLY A 213 2.05 14.14 -0.90
CA GLY A 213 3.31 14.82 -0.61
C GLY A 213 4.57 14.03 -0.97
N GLY A 214 5.66 14.78 -1.15
CA GLY A 214 6.95 14.27 -1.66
C GLY A 214 7.57 13.12 -0.85
N PRO A 215 7.74 13.23 0.49
CA PRO A 215 8.41 12.19 1.28
C PRO A 215 7.71 10.82 1.20
N CYS A 216 6.38 10.83 1.28
CA CYS A 216 5.53 9.65 1.14
C CYS A 216 5.67 8.99 -0.24
N LEU A 217 5.59 9.78 -1.32
CA LEU A 217 5.76 9.30 -2.69
C LEU A 217 7.15 8.76 -2.96
N ALA A 218 8.20 9.44 -2.47
CA ALA A 218 9.57 8.99 -2.62
C ALA A 218 9.79 7.63 -1.93
N SER A 219 9.22 7.43 -0.74
CA SER A 219 9.30 6.15 -0.05
C SER A 219 8.54 5.04 -0.77
N LEU A 220 7.32 5.31 -1.24
CA LEU A 220 6.54 4.38 -2.07
C LEU A 220 7.36 3.93 -3.29
N CYS A 221 7.91 4.89 -4.05
CA CYS A 221 8.69 4.61 -5.24
C CYS A 221 9.96 3.82 -4.92
N ARG A 222 10.61 4.10 -3.79
CA ARG A 222 11.78 3.34 -3.33
C ARG A 222 11.44 1.87 -3.10
N HIS A 223 10.33 1.57 -2.43
CA HIS A 223 9.94 0.19 -2.11
C HIS A 223 9.54 -0.61 -3.35
N LEU A 224 8.80 0.02 -4.27
CA LEU A 224 8.47 -0.59 -5.56
C LEU A 224 9.72 -0.80 -6.43
N ALA A 225 10.70 0.13 -6.40
CA ALA A 225 11.96 -0.07 -7.11
C ALA A 225 12.81 -1.19 -6.48
N LEU A 226 12.81 -1.33 -5.16
CA LEU A 226 13.58 -2.36 -4.46
C LEU A 226 13.04 -3.78 -4.72
N ASP A 227 11.71 -3.96 -4.75
CA ASP A 227 11.09 -5.26 -4.93
C ASP A 227 9.67 -5.11 -5.51
N TYR A 228 9.59 -4.77 -6.80
CA TYR A 228 8.32 -4.54 -7.49
C TYR A 228 7.38 -5.75 -7.37
N ARG A 229 7.92 -6.96 -7.54
CA ARG A 229 7.13 -8.20 -7.50
C ARG A 229 6.43 -8.39 -6.15
N SER A 230 7.13 -8.12 -5.05
CA SER A 230 6.57 -8.34 -3.71
C SER A 230 5.65 -7.21 -3.27
N TRP A 231 5.84 -5.99 -3.78
CA TRP A 231 5.10 -4.80 -3.34
C TRP A 231 3.97 -4.39 -4.30
N SER A 232 3.94 -4.89 -5.53
CA SER A 232 2.90 -4.55 -6.53
C SER A 232 1.48 -5.03 -6.21
N SER A 233 1.26 -5.68 -5.07
CA SER A 233 -0.05 -6.16 -4.63
C SER A 233 -0.30 -5.89 -3.14
N GLY A 234 -1.57 -5.94 -2.76
CA GLY A 234 -2.02 -5.79 -1.37
C GLY A 234 -1.99 -4.36 -0.85
N MET A 235 -2.00 -3.37 -1.75
CA MET A 235 -2.22 -1.96 -1.39
C MET A 235 -3.59 -1.77 -0.70
N PRO A 236 -3.74 -0.72 0.14
CA PRO A 236 -5.03 -0.38 0.73
C PRO A 236 -6.13 -0.18 -0.32
N ASP A 237 -7.34 -0.67 -0.02
CA ASP A 237 -8.46 -0.63 -0.97
C ASP A 237 -8.79 0.79 -1.47
N LEU A 238 -8.83 1.77 -0.55
CA LEU A 238 -9.19 3.15 -0.85
C LEU A 238 -8.00 4.10 -0.69
N LEU A 239 -7.86 4.97 -1.67
CA LEU A 239 -7.06 6.19 -1.58
C LEU A 239 -8.00 7.38 -1.55
N LEU A 240 -8.00 8.10 -0.44
CA LEU A 240 -8.81 9.28 -0.20
C LEU A 240 -7.92 10.52 -0.20
N TRP A 241 -8.45 11.64 -0.67
CA TRP A 241 -7.77 12.92 -0.61
C TRP A 241 -8.77 14.08 -0.48
N ARG A 242 -8.31 15.19 0.09
CA ARG A 242 -9.06 16.45 0.11
C ARG A 242 -8.11 17.64 0.22
N PHE A 243 -8.58 18.79 -0.25
CA PHE A 243 -7.86 20.04 -0.13
C PHE A 243 -8.47 20.93 0.97
N HIS A 244 -7.61 21.54 1.75
CA HIS A 244 -7.90 22.59 2.72
C HIS A 244 -7.41 23.92 2.15
N GLY A 245 -8.20 24.52 1.26
CA GLY A 245 -7.79 25.68 0.48
C GLY A 245 -6.92 25.32 -0.73
N GLU A 246 -6.19 26.29 -1.29
CA GLU A 246 -5.51 26.10 -2.57
C GLU A 246 -4.17 25.35 -2.49
N TYR A 247 -3.50 25.38 -1.33
CA TYR A 247 -2.09 24.94 -1.22
C TYR A 247 -1.84 23.80 -0.23
N ARG A 248 -2.89 23.31 0.46
CA ARG A 248 -2.75 22.26 1.46
C ARG A 248 -3.72 21.13 1.18
N GLY A 249 -3.19 20.00 0.73
CA GLY A 249 -3.93 18.75 0.61
C GLY A 249 -3.62 17.82 1.78
N GLU A 250 -4.49 16.83 1.98
CA GLU A 250 -4.15 15.63 2.75
C GLU A 250 -4.71 14.40 2.07
N ALA A 251 -3.99 13.28 2.21
CA ALA A 251 -4.39 11.98 1.73
C ALA A 251 -4.54 11.00 2.90
N LYS A 252 -5.52 10.10 2.78
CA LYS A 252 -5.79 9.03 3.74
C LYS A 252 -5.93 7.71 3.00
N LEU A 253 -5.31 6.68 3.56
CA LEU A 253 -5.39 5.31 3.05
C LEU A 253 -6.34 4.52 3.91
N VAL A 254 -7.33 3.90 3.28
CA VAL A 254 -8.33 3.12 4.01
C VAL A 254 -8.39 1.71 3.47
N GLU A 255 -8.17 0.76 4.37
CA GLU A 255 -8.36 -0.65 4.11
C GLU A 255 -9.76 -1.07 4.59
N VAL A 256 -10.60 -1.55 3.69
CA VAL A 256 -12.01 -1.84 3.96
C VAL A 256 -12.18 -3.32 4.25
N LYS A 257 -12.82 -3.63 5.39
CA LYS A 257 -13.10 -5.00 5.79
C LYS A 257 -14.58 -5.23 6.00
N GLY A 258 -15.09 -6.24 5.30
CA GLY A 258 -16.40 -6.78 5.56
C GLY A 258 -16.48 -7.45 6.95
N PRO A 259 -17.69 -7.88 7.37
CA PRO A 259 -17.94 -8.32 8.75
C PRO A 259 -17.09 -9.51 9.22
N LYS A 260 -16.62 -10.34 8.28
CA LYS A 260 -15.86 -11.57 8.54
C LYS A 260 -14.42 -11.49 8.01
N ASP A 261 -14.05 -10.36 7.41
CA ASP A 261 -12.76 -10.23 6.73
C ASP A 261 -11.68 -9.80 7.70
N ARG A 262 -10.46 -10.23 7.40
CA ARG A 262 -9.25 -9.86 8.13
C ARG A 262 -8.24 -9.29 7.16
N LEU A 263 -7.36 -8.45 7.69
CA LEU A 263 -6.20 -7.96 6.93
C LEU A 263 -5.31 -9.14 6.54
N SER A 264 -4.90 -9.15 5.27
CA SER A 264 -3.84 -10.05 4.81
C SER A 264 -2.48 -9.61 5.37
N GLU A 265 -1.50 -10.51 5.32
CA GLU A 265 -0.13 -10.20 5.74
C GLU A 265 0.48 -9.08 4.88
N GLN A 266 0.17 -9.07 3.59
CA GLN A 266 0.66 -8.04 2.66
C GLN A 266 0.01 -6.68 2.91
N GLN A 267 -1.29 -6.63 3.18
CA GLN A 267 -1.98 -5.39 3.54
C GLN A 267 -1.44 -4.80 4.85
N GLN A 268 -1.15 -5.66 5.83
CA GLN A 268 -0.51 -5.22 7.08
C GLN A 268 0.90 -4.71 6.85
N ALA A 269 1.64 -5.30 5.91
CA ALA A 269 2.95 -4.81 5.51
C ALA A 269 2.88 -3.41 4.91
N TRP A 270 1.96 -3.21 3.97
CA TRP A 270 1.71 -1.91 3.36
C TRP A 270 1.29 -0.86 4.38
N LEU A 271 0.30 -1.15 5.23
CA LEU A 271 -0.16 -0.19 6.24
C LEU A 271 0.97 0.26 7.16
N LEU A 272 1.81 -0.67 7.63
CA LEU A 272 2.98 -0.33 8.45
C LEU A 272 3.96 0.56 7.71
N LEU A 273 4.31 0.16 6.49
CA LEU A 273 5.25 0.91 5.69
C LEU A 273 4.75 2.33 5.43
N LEU A 274 3.48 2.48 5.08
CA LEU A 274 2.88 3.77 4.75
C LEU A 274 2.75 4.66 6.00
N MET A 275 2.37 4.09 7.15
CA MET A 275 2.39 4.83 8.42
C MET A 275 3.78 5.37 8.77
N ASP A 276 4.84 4.57 8.57
CA ASP A 276 6.21 5.01 8.82
C ASP A 276 6.65 6.17 7.91
N CYS A 277 6.05 6.26 6.72
CA CYS A 277 6.29 7.34 5.78
C CYS A 277 5.48 8.61 6.12
N GLY A 278 4.55 8.53 7.07
CA GLY A 278 3.69 9.64 7.47
C GLY A 278 2.32 9.66 6.80
N PHE A 279 1.90 8.58 6.12
CA PHE A 279 0.52 8.47 5.64
C PHE A 279 -0.46 8.33 6.81
N ASP A 280 -1.59 9.04 6.72
CA ASP A 280 -2.76 8.73 7.53
C ASP A 280 -3.37 7.42 7.01
N THR A 281 -3.45 6.40 7.87
CA THR A 281 -4.00 5.09 7.51
C THR A 281 -5.09 4.68 8.48
N GLU A 282 -6.11 4.01 7.93
CA GLU A 282 -7.31 3.64 8.67
C GLU A 282 -7.80 2.26 8.22
N VAL A 283 -8.45 1.54 9.14
CA VAL A 283 -9.16 0.30 8.80
C VAL A 283 -10.66 0.54 8.98
N CYS A 284 -11.40 0.54 7.88
CA CYS A 284 -12.84 0.70 7.88
C CYS A 284 -13.52 -0.66 7.98
N LYS A 285 -14.24 -0.91 9.08
CA LYS A 285 -14.98 -2.16 9.31
C LYS A 285 -16.46 -1.96 9.06
N VAL A 286 -16.95 -2.57 7.98
CA VAL A 286 -18.37 -2.57 7.64
C VAL A 286 -19.09 -3.63 8.48
N LYS A 287 -20.08 -3.18 9.27
CA LYS A 287 -20.95 -4.06 10.05
C LYS A 287 -22.38 -4.03 9.48
N PRO A 288 -23.09 -5.18 9.45
CA PRO A 288 -24.48 -5.18 9.08
C PRO A 288 -25.29 -4.42 10.15
N MET A 289 -26.26 -3.62 9.72
CA MET A 289 -27.22 -3.02 10.63
C MET A 289 -27.97 -4.13 11.38
N PRO A 290 -28.28 -3.93 12.68
CA PRO A 290 -29.14 -4.84 13.41
C PRO A 290 -30.47 -4.96 12.68
N SER A 291 -30.97 -6.18 12.49
CA SER A 291 -32.35 -6.40 12.04
C SER A 291 -33.28 -5.83 13.11
N VAL A 292 -34.08 -4.82 12.74
CA VAL A 292 -35.16 -4.33 13.61
C VAL A 292 -36.16 -5.48 13.72
N SER A 293 -36.23 -6.09 14.90
CA SER A 293 -37.16 -7.14 15.28
C SER A 293 -38.59 -6.63 15.36
#